data_AF-A0A0E3SD36-F1
#
_entry.id   AF-A0A0E3SD36-F1
#
_cell.length_a   1.000
_cell.length_b   1.000
_cell.length_c   1.000
_cell.angle_alpha   90.00
_cell.angle_beta   90.00
_cell.angle_gamma   90.00
#
_symmetry.space_group_name_H-M   'P 1'
#
loop_
_entity.id
_entity.type
_entity.pdbx_description
1 polymer ?
#
loop_
_entity_poly.entity_id
_entity_poly.type
_entity_poly.pdbx_seq_one_letter_code
_entity_poly.pdbx_strand_id
1 'polypeptide(L)' 'MDKNTFLEIIQPRFWYIGQDGLWIWKCNALRAMANSGDKNYHKYIKEAVKERDHNIRNMALWACQKLGI' A
#
# COMPACT_ATOMS: atom_id res chain seq x y z
N MET A 1 -6.42 -1.47 1.75
CA MET A 1 -7.36 -0.43 2.24
C MET A 1 -8.01 0.21 1.04
N ASP A 2 -9.34 0.19 0.97
CA ASP A 2 -10.11 0.88 -0.07
C ASP A 2 -10.29 2.37 0.23
N LYS A 3 -10.88 3.08 -0.72
CA LYS A 3 -11.09 4.53 -0.65
C LYS A 3 -12.07 4.92 0.46
N ASN A 4 -13.12 4.14 0.71
CA ASN A 4 -14.13 4.49 1.71
C ASN A 4 -13.54 4.40 3.11
N THR A 5 -12.83 3.30 3.40
CA THR A 5 -12.08 3.15 4.66
C THR A 5 -11.11 4.32 4.88
N PHE A 6 -10.42 4.78 3.84
CA PHE A 6 -9.54 5.94 3.93
C PHE A 6 -10.32 7.23 4.24
N LEU A 7 -11.40 7.52 3.52
CA LEU A 7 -12.18 8.74 3.69
C LEU A 7 -12.93 8.80 5.02
N GLU A 8 -13.40 7.67 5.53
CA GLU A 8 -14.24 7.62 6.73
C GLU A 8 -13.43 7.50 8.03
N ILE A 9 -12.26 6.84 7.98
CA ILE A 9 -11.48 6.52 9.19
C ILE A 9 -10.19 7.33 9.26
N ILE A 10 -9.44 7.40 8.16
CA ILE A 10 -8.10 7.98 8.13
C ILE A 10 -8.17 9.49 7.89
N GLN A 11 -8.81 9.92 6.81
CA GLN A 11 -8.85 11.33 6.38
C GLN A 11 -9.37 12.28 7.47
N PRO A 12 -10.39 11.96 8.29
CA PRO A 12 -10.87 12.90 9.31
C PRO A 12 -9.82 13.19 10.40
N ARG A 13 -8.93 12.21 10.67
CA ARG A 13 -7.82 12.34 11.63
C ARG A 13 -6.59 13.00 11.02
N PHE A 14 -6.44 12.91 9.70
CA PHE A 14 -5.32 13.44 8.92
C PHE A 14 -5.81 14.39 7.83
N TRP A 15 -6.71 15.30 8.18
CA TRP A 15 -7.48 16.13 7.24
C TRP A 15 -6.62 17.03 6.34
N TYR A 16 -5.39 17.32 6.78
CA TYR A 16 -4.39 18.10 6.03
C TYR A 16 -3.73 17.29 4.90
N ILE A 17 -3.94 15.98 4.84
CA ILE A 17 -3.50 15.13 3.73
C ILE A 17 -4.66 15.05 2.73
N GLY A 18 -4.46 15.63 1.55
CA GLY A 18 -5.46 15.61 0.47
C GLY A 18 -5.88 14.20 0.05
N GLN A 19 -7.06 14.08 -0.55
CA GLN A 19 -7.65 12.79 -0.96
C GLN A 19 -6.77 12.01 -1.95
N ASP A 20 -5.94 12.73 -2.72
CA ASP A 20 -4.95 12.15 -3.63
C ASP A 20 -3.84 11.37 -2.88
N GLY A 21 -3.76 11.48 -1.56
CA GLY A 21 -2.77 10.80 -0.73
C GLY A 21 -3.00 9.30 -0.56
N LEU A 22 -4.14 8.74 -0.99
CA LEU A 22 -4.45 7.31 -0.79
C LEU A 22 -3.35 6.38 -1.33
N TRP A 23 -2.77 6.70 -2.49
CA TRP A 23 -1.69 5.88 -3.05
C TRP A 23 -0.42 5.92 -2.19
N ILE A 24 -0.12 7.04 -1.54
CA ILE A 24 1.01 7.19 -0.61
C ILE A 24 0.82 6.25 0.59
N TRP A 25 -0.38 6.22 1.16
CA TRP A 25 -0.72 5.32 2.26
C TRP A 25 -0.55 3.85 1.88
N LYS A 26 -1.03 3.46 0.70
CA LYS A 26 -0.86 2.09 0.19
C LYS A 26 0.62 1.76 -0.05
N CYS A 27 1.40 2.68 -0.61
CA CYS A 27 2.85 2.50 -0.78
C CYS A 27 3.59 2.34 0.56
N ASN A 28 3.26 3.16 1.56
CA ASN A 28 3.86 3.06 2.89
C ASN A 28 3.50 1.75 3.59
N ALA A 29 2.25 1.29 3.44
CA ALA A 29 1.82 -0.02 3.94
C ALA A 29 2.59 -1.17 3.27
N LEU A 30 2.74 -1.17 1.94
CA LEU A 30 3.55 -2.16 1.22
C LEU A 30 5.00 -2.17 1.69
N ARG A 31 5.59 -0.99 1.89
CA ARG A 31 6.95 -0.86 2.42
C ARG A 31 7.08 -1.44 3.83
N ALA A 32 6.12 -1.15 4.71
CA ALA A 32 6.09 -1.69 6.07
C ALA A 32 5.96 -3.23 6.05
N MET A 33 5.05 -3.77 5.24
CA MET A 33 4.88 -5.22 5.05
C MET A 33 6.17 -5.86 4.56
N ALA A 34 6.80 -5.31 3.52
CA ALA A 34 8.04 -5.84 2.97
C ALA A 34 9.21 -5.76 3.96
N ASN A 35 9.30 -4.69 4.73
CA ASN A 35 10.34 -4.53 5.74
C ASN A 35 10.16 -5.46 6.96
N SER A 36 8.92 -5.88 7.26
CA SER A 36 8.65 -6.81 8.36
C SER A 36 9.18 -8.23 8.09
N GLY A 37 9.28 -8.63 6.82
CA GLY A 37 9.60 -10.01 6.44
C GLY A 37 8.52 -11.05 6.78
N ASP A 38 7.36 -10.62 7.28
CA ASP A 38 6.27 -11.54 7.63
C ASP A 38 5.61 -12.12 6.35
N LYS A 39 5.71 -13.44 6.22
CA LYS A 39 5.16 -14.20 5.09
C LYS A 39 3.65 -14.10 4.97
N ASN A 40 2.94 -13.77 6.06
CA ASN A 40 1.50 -13.54 6.04
C ASN A 40 1.10 -12.38 5.11
N TYR A 41 2.03 -11.45 4.85
CA TYR A 41 1.78 -10.32 3.95
C TYR A 41 1.98 -10.64 2.47
N HIS A 42 2.64 -11.74 2.12
CA HIS A 42 3.02 -12.05 0.74
C HIS A 42 1.84 -12.03 -0.22
N LYS A 43 0.69 -12.59 0.18
CA LYS A 43 -0.51 -12.60 -0.66
C LYS A 43 -1.00 -11.19 -1.00
N TYR A 44 -0.94 -10.26 -0.03
CA TYR A 44 -1.40 -8.88 -0.23
C TYR A 44 -0.42 -8.09 -1.10
N ILE A 45 0.89 -8.32 -0.95
CA ILE A 45 1.92 -7.70 -1.78
C ILE A 45 1.75 -8.15 -3.24
N LYS A 46 1.55 -9.44 -3.49
CA LYS A 46 1.33 -9.98 -4.85
C LYS A 46 0.08 -9.43 -5.51
N GLU A 47 -1.02 -9.32 -4.77
CA GLU A 47 -2.25 -8.73 -5.30
C GLU A 47 -2.09 -7.24 -5.66
N ALA A 48 -1.28 -6.49 -4.90
CA ALA A 48 -1.07 -5.07 -5.16
C ALA A 48 -0.33 -4.77 -6.48
N VAL A 49 0.32 -5.76 -7.11
CA VAL A 49 0.92 -5.62 -8.45
C VAL A 49 -0.16 -5.36 -9.52
N LYS A 50 -1.42 -5.68 -9.24
CA LYS A 50 -2.56 -5.46 -10.15
C LYS A 50 -3.27 -4.12 -9.94
N GLU A 51 -2.82 -3.28 -8.99
CA GLU A 51 -3.45 -2.00 -8.71
C GLU A 51 -3.44 -1.08 -9.95
N ARG A 52 -4.47 -0.23 -10.10
CA ARG A 52 -4.56 0.69 -11.25
C ARG A 52 -3.54 1.83 -11.17
N ASP A 53 -3.17 2.24 -9.97
CA ASP A 53 -2.16 3.27 -9.75
C ASP A 53 -0.75 2.72 -9.97
N HIS A 54 0.01 3.37 -10.85
CA HIS A 54 1.36 2.93 -11.20
C HIS A 54 2.36 3.03 -10.05
N ASN A 55 2.20 3.98 -9.14
CA ASN A 55 3.08 4.13 -7.97
C ASN A 55 2.94 2.92 -7.05
N ILE A 56 1.71 2.47 -6.84
CA ILE A 56 1.40 1.32 -5.98
C ILE A 56 1.94 0.04 -6.60
N ARG A 57 1.75 -0.16 -7.92
CA ARG A 57 2.32 -1.31 -8.62
C ARG A 57 3.84 -1.36 -8.51
N ASN A 58 4.51 -0.23 -8.75
CA ASN A 58 5.97 -0.15 -8.67
C ASN A 58 6.48 -0.46 -7.25
N MET A 59 5.78 0.02 -6.21
CA MET A 59 6.09 -0.31 -4.83
C MET A 59 5.89 -1.81 -4.52
N ALA A 60 4.81 -2.40 -5.05
CA ALA A 60 4.54 -3.83 -4.90
C ALA A 60 5.61 -4.69 -5.60
N LEU A 61 6.03 -4.31 -6.81
CA LEU A 61 7.11 -4.98 -7.53
C LEU A 61 8.45 -4.89 -6.79
N TRP A 62 8.79 -3.72 -6.25
CA TRP A 62 9.96 -3.56 -5.37
C TRP A 62 9.89 -4.47 -4.15
N ALA A 63 8.72 -4.56 -3.50
CA ALA A 63 8.51 -5.42 -2.35
C ALA A 63 8.66 -6.91 -2.71
N CYS A 64 8.11 -7.34 -3.85
CA CYS A 64 8.29 -8.69 -4.38
C CYS A 64 9.78 -9.00 -4.62
N GLN A 65 10.50 -8.11 -5.30
CA GLN A 65 11.94 -8.28 -5.54
C GLN A 65 12.74 -8.37 -4.24
N LYS A 66 12.45 -7.50 -3.27
CA LYS A 66 13.12 -7.48 -1.97
C LYS A 66 12.92 -8.78 -1.19
N LEU A 67 11.72 -9.34 -1.23
CA LEU A 67 11.37 -10.56 -0.51
C LEU A 67 11.63 -11.85 -1.30
N GLY A 68 11.93 -11.74 -2.60
CA GLY A 68 12.11 -12.88 -3.51
C GLY A 68 10.81 -13.64 -3.78
N ILE A 69 9.67 -12.94 -3.92
CA ILE A 69 8.33 -13.55 -4.08
C ILE A 69 7.58 -13.12 -5.33
#